data_AF-A0A7W0PLZ4-F1
#
_entry.id   AF-A0A7W0PLZ4-F1
#
_cell.length_a   1.000
_cell.length_b   1.000
_cell.length_c   1.000
_cell.angle_alpha   90.00
_cell.angle_beta   90.00
_cell.angle_gamma   90.00
#
_symmetry.space_group_name_H-M   'P 1'
#
loop_
_entity.id
_entity.type
_entity.pdbx_description
1 polymer ?
#
loop_
_entity_poly.entity_id
_entity_poly.type
_entity_poly.pdbx_seq_one_letter_code
_entity_poly.pdbx_strand_id
1 'polypeptide(L)'
;MMIAQTSGEIDTATALLHLAFIVGMAGLLVGGVVALLVLWYVRGRDPAIDRVAEYITEPPDDLPPGAAGTLLDERADHQDVVATLLGLARHGAIQIHEIQSEPRSRRARVEYELEVVNPAATESRLERDLLKALFAGAPEAGQRALLRDMKGRFDAQERYIKADLYQELVDRKYFTRSPEDTRAAWRRLSWFGLVGSIVLGVIVWQVTDAFALLPTVAAVLVWIAMLRMSKSMPQKTRHGAESAARWRAFRTYLQSIEKHEDLVEARALFDRYLSYAVAFGMEKRWMAAFAAAGVSSPGWFDSPSVGNGEAAGDVGGTILDTMQTAWIFGHIGGGGGGVDLPNVGMPNVDLPNVGMPNLGDADIQGMAEVIGGGLQDMSGGLAGLLDSAGGIFDSIDFDF
;
A
#
# COMPACT_ATOMS: atom_id res chain seq x y z
N MET A 1 -20.63 29.04 -79.81
CA MET A 1 -20.81 28.44 -78.47
C MET A 1 -19.72 27.39 -78.30
N MET A 2 -18.52 27.84 -77.94
CA MET A 2 -17.35 26.97 -77.76
C MET A 2 -17.31 26.53 -76.30
N ILE A 3 -17.48 25.24 -76.10
CA ILE A 3 -17.25 24.56 -74.83
C ILE A 3 -15.73 24.41 -74.72
N ALA A 4 -15.06 25.33 -74.01
CA ALA A 4 -13.65 25.19 -73.66
C ALA A 4 -13.55 24.38 -72.37
N GLN A 5 -13.46 23.07 -72.56
CA GLN A 5 -13.12 22.08 -71.57
C GLN A 5 -11.63 22.25 -71.21
N THR A 6 -11.31 23.08 -70.22
CA THR A 6 -9.98 23.10 -69.61
C THR A 6 -9.91 21.95 -68.61
N SER A 7 -9.53 20.78 -69.11
CA SER A 7 -9.15 19.62 -68.32
C SER A 7 -8.08 20.02 -67.30
N GLY A 8 -8.33 19.71 -66.03
CA GLY A 8 -7.40 19.91 -64.93
C GLY A 8 -6.18 19.02 -65.10
N GLU A 9 -5.10 19.58 -65.64
CA GLU A 9 -3.78 18.98 -65.61
C GLU A 9 -3.16 19.39 -64.27
N ILE A 10 -3.20 18.49 -63.29
CA ILE A 10 -2.43 18.66 -62.05
C ILE A 10 -0.97 18.79 -62.48
N ASP A 11 -0.33 19.91 -62.19
CA ASP A 11 1.07 20.13 -62.51
C ASP A 11 1.88 18.95 -61.93
N THR A 12 2.62 18.24 -62.79
CA THR A 12 3.43 17.08 -62.42
C THR A 12 4.30 17.33 -61.19
N ALA A 13 4.77 18.57 -60.98
CA ALA A 13 5.52 18.97 -59.80
C ALA A 13 4.69 18.91 -58.52
N THR A 14 3.44 19.37 -58.55
CA THR A 14 2.50 19.32 -57.41
C THR A 14 2.10 17.89 -57.07
N ALA A 15 1.87 17.05 -58.09
CA ALA A 15 1.58 15.63 -57.89
C ALA A 15 2.75 14.87 -57.25
N LEU A 16 3.98 15.16 -57.67
CA LEU A 16 5.19 14.57 -57.06
C LEU A 16 5.37 15.04 -55.61
N LEU A 17 5.07 16.30 -55.30
CA LEU A 17 5.11 16.83 -53.94
C LEU A 17 4.08 16.14 -53.02
N HIS A 18 2.84 15.96 -53.49
CA HIS A 18 1.80 15.25 -52.74
C HIS A 18 2.18 13.79 -52.48
N LEU A 19 2.72 13.10 -53.49
CA LEU A 19 3.24 11.75 -53.33
C LEU A 19 4.35 11.71 -52.29
N ALA A 20 5.27 12.68 -52.29
CA ALA A 20 6.34 12.77 -51.29
C ALA A 20 5.78 12.94 -49.87
N PHE A 21 4.74 13.75 -49.67
CA PHE A 21 4.09 13.90 -48.36
C PHE A 21 3.39 12.60 -47.90
N ILE A 22 2.73 11.88 -48.81
CA ILE A 22 2.09 10.59 -48.49
C ILE A 22 3.14 9.54 -48.13
N VAL A 23 4.21 9.43 -48.91
CA VAL A 23 5.33 8.52 -48.63
C VAL A 23 6.02 8.90 -47.33
N GLY A 24 6.20 10.20 -47.06
CA GLY A 24 6.73 10.72 -45.80
C GLY A 24 5.86 10.34 -44.61
N MET A 25 4.53 10.48 -44.73
CA MET A 25 3.57 10.05 -43.70
C MET A 25 3.68 8.55 -43.43
N ALA A 26 3.65 7.71 -44.47
CA ALA A 26 3.78 6.26 -44.33
C ALA A 26 5.12 5.86 -43.69
N GLY A 27 6.21 6.50 -44.13
CA GLY A 27 7.55 6.31 -43.58
C GLY A 27 7.65 6.71 -42.10
N LEU A 28 7.04 7.82 -41.70
CA LEU A 28 6.99 8.26 -40.30
C LEU A 28 6.16 7.31 -39.43
N LEU A 29 5.04 6.79 -39.92
CA LEU A 29 4.23 5.84 -39.15
C LEU A 29 4.98 4.52 -38.98
N VAL A 30 5.46 3.91 -40.05
CA VAL A 30 6.16 2.62 -40.00
C VAL A 30 7.49 2.77 -39.26
N GLY A 31 8.30 3.75 -39.67
CA GLY A 31 9.61 4.03 -39.06
C GLY A 31 9.47 4.46 -37.61
N GLY A 32 8.46 5.27 -37.27
CA GLY A 32 8.15 5.67 -35.91
C GLY A 32 7.79 4.49 -35.03
N VAL A 33 6.87 3.62 -35.46
CA VAL A 33 6.52 2.40 -34.70
C VAL A 33 7.74 1.49 -34.50
N VAL A 34 8.51 1.25 -35.55
CA VAL A 34 9.74 0.44 -35.46
C VAL A 34 10.74 1.08 -34.51
N ALA A 35 10.96 2.39 -34.61
CA ALA A 35 11.86 3.12 -33.71
C ALA A 35 11.41 3.05 -32.26
N LEU A 36 10.11 3.17 -31.98
CA LEU A 36 9.55 3.03 -30.63
C LEU A 36 9.79 1.63 -30.06
N LEU A 37 9.56 0.58 -30.86
CA LEU A 37 9.77 -0.81 -30.44
C LEU A 37 11.25 -1.11 -30.18
N VAL A 38 12.13 -0.68 -31.07
CA VAL A 38 13.59 -0.81 -30.89
C VAL A 38 14.05 -0.05 -29.66
N LEU A 39 13.52 1.16 -29.45
CA LEU A 39 13.88 2.00 -28.32
C LEU A 39 13.44 1.38 -27.00
N TRP A 40 12.22 0.84 -26.93
CA TRP A 40 11.74 0.09 -25.76
C TRP A 40 12.57 -1.17 -25.52
N TYR A 41 12.88 -1.94 -26.57
CA TYR A 41 13.69 -3.15 -26.45
C TYR A 41 15.10 -2.88 -25.90
N VAL A 42 15.73 -1.78 -26.32
CA VAL A 42 17.10 -1.43 -25.92
C VAL A 42 17.17 -0.69 -24.58
N ARG A 43 16.18 0.17 -24.27
CA ARG A 43 16.24 1.07 -23.10
C ARG A 43 15.14 0.88 -22.07
N GLY A 44 14.03 0.23 -22.40
CA GLY A 44 12.89 0.04 -21.47
C GLY A 44 12.76 -1.39 -20.95
N ARG A 45 13.35 -2.39 -21.63
CA ARG A 45 13.23 -3.79 -21.22
C ARG A 45 14.20 -4.13 -20.08
N ASP A 46 13.67 -4.70 -19.00
CA ASP A 46 14.47 -5.25 -17.90
C ASP A 46 15.43 -6.35 -18.40
N PRO A 47 16.65 -6.43 -17.83
CA PRO A 47 17.62 -7.46 -18.21
C PRO A 47 17.08 -8.86 -17.91
N ALA A 48 17.42 -9.82 -18.77
CA ALA A 48 17.13 -11.22 -18.49
C ALA A 48 17.93 -11.67 -17.26
N ILE A 49 17.24 -12.31 -16.33
CA ILE A 49 17.81 -12.83 -15.08
C ILE A 49 17.77 -14.35 -15.08
N ASP A 50 18.66 -14.94 -14.29
CA ASP A 50 18.67 -16.37 -14.04
C ASP A 50 17.43 -16.78 -13.23
N ARG A 51 17.09 -18.08 -13.27
CA ARG A 51 15.92 -18.59 -12.55
C ARG A 51 16.11 -18.41 -11.04
N VAL A 52 15.20 -17.66 -10.43
CA VAL A 52 15.05 -17.55 -8.98
C VAL A 52 14.11 -18.65 -8.48
N ALA A 53 14.26 -19.07 -7.22
CA ALA A 53 13.31 -19.98 -6.58
C ALA A 53 11.87 -19.44 -6.72
N GLU A 54 10.91 -20.35 -6.89
CA GLU A 54 9.50 -19.99 -7.05
C GLU A 54 8.89 -19.41 -5.75
N TYR A 55 9.44 -19.84 -4.61
CA TYR A 55 9.03 -19.42 -3.27
C TYR A 55 10.25 -19.05 -2.43
N ILE A 56 10.13 -17.92 -1.73
CA ILE A 56 11.07 -17.51 -0.67
C ILE A 56 10.20 -17.21 0.56
N THR A 57 10.51 -17.81 1.70
CA THR A 57 9.69 -17.73 2.92
C THR A 57 9.97 -16.48 3.77
N GLU A 58 11.10 -15.85 3.53
CA GLU A 58 11.56 -14.67 4.26
C GLU A 58 11.84 -13.50 3.30
N PRO A 59 11.75 -12.25 3.79
CA PRO A 59 12.18 -11.08 3.03
C PRO A 59 13.59 -11.31 2.43
N PRO A 60 13.77 -11.15 1.11
CA PRO A 60 15.05 -11.42 0.46
C PRO A 60 16.21 -10.53 0.93
N ASP A 61 15.88 -9.33 1.43
CA ASP A 61 16.78 -8.32 1.94
C ASP A 61 16.04 -7.42 2.96
N ASP A 62 16.72 -6.39 3.48
CA ASP A 62 16.24 -5.42 4.47
C ASP A 62 15.44 -4.25 3.84
N LEU A 63 14.99 -4.37 2.60
CA LEU A 63 14.26 -3.29 1.92
C LEU A 63 12.96 -2.96 2.66
N PRO A 64 12.70 -1.67 2.99
CA PRO A 64 11.49 -1.27 3.68
C PRO A 64 10.22 -1.68 2.90
N PRO A 65 9.10 -1.96 3.57
CA PRO A 65 7.90 -2.48 2.92
C PRO A 65 7.41 -1.65 1.73
N GLY A 66 7.31 -0.33 1.86
CA GLY A 66 6.92 0.53 0.76
C GLY A 66 7.89 0.50 -0.42
N ALA A 67 9.19 0.48 -0.14
CA ALA A 67 10.19 0.39 -1.21
C ALA A 67 10.16 -0.98 -1.90
N ALA A 68 9.82 -2.06 -1.18
CA ALA A 68 9.63 -3.38 -1.76
C ALA A 68 8.41 -3.43 -2.71
N GLY A 69 7.31 -2.75 -2.38
CA GLY A 69 6.18 -2.55 -3.29
C GLY A 69 6.60 -1.81 -4.56
N THR A 70 7.19 -0.63 -4.38
CA THR A 70 7.71 0.22 -5.48
C THR A 70 8.75 -0.50 -6.35
N LEU A 71 9.55 -1.42 -5.82
CA LEU A 71 10.51 -2.20 -6.61
C LEU A 71 9.80 -3.14 -7.61
N LEU A 72 8.63 -3.67 -7.23
CA LEU A 72 7.91 -4.65 -8.03
C LEU A 72 7.15 -4.02 -9.20
N ASP A 73 6.45 -2.91 -8.97
CA ASP A 73 5.62 -2.23 -9.96
C ASP A 73 6.25 -0.94 -10.54
N GLU A 74 7.41 -0.55 -10.00
CA GLU A 74 8.18 0.65 -10.35
C GLU A 74 7.46 1.97 -10.04
N ARG A 75 6.40 1.95 -9.23
CA ARG A 75 5.59 3.14 -8.92
C ARG A 75 5.52 3.31 -7.42
N ALA A 76 5.78 4.53 -6.97
CA ALA A 76 5.57 4.91 -5.59
C ALA A 76 4.11 5.36 -5.45
N ASP A 77 3.25 4.42 -5.03
CA ASP A 77 1.82 4.66 -4.85
C ASP A 77 1.49 4.89 -3.37
N HIS A 78 0.25 5.29 -3.08
CA HIS A 78 -0.19 5.57 -1.70
C HIS A 78 -0.11 4.33 -0.81
N GLN A 79 -0.32 3.17 -1.40
CA GLN A 79 -0.16 1.87 -0.79
C GLN A 79 1.26 1.67 -0.21
N ASP A 80 2.29 2.10 -0.92
CA ASP A 80 3.68 1.99 -0.45
C ASP A 80 3.95 2.90 0.75
N VAL A 81 3.32 4.07 0.77
CA VAL A 81 3.39 5.00 1.90
C VAL A 81 2.70 4.40 3.12
N VAL A 82 1.50 3.84 2.96
CA VAL A 82 0.80 3.13 4.05
C VAL A 82 1.63 1.95 4.54
N ALA A 83 2.23 1.18 3.64
CA ALA A 83 3.11 0.07 4.02
C ALA A 83 4.31 0.54 4.85
N THR A 84 4.87 1.70 4.50
CA THR A 84 5.96 2.34 5.25
C THR A 84 5.49 2.83 6.62
N LEU A 85 4.28 3.40 6.72
CA LEU A 85 3.65 3.78 7.98
C LEU A 85 3.47 2.57 8.90
N LEU A 86 3.02 1.43 8.36
CA LEU A 86 2.93 0.18 9.11
C LEU A 86 4.32 -0.37 9.48
N GLY A 87 5.34 -0.12 8.67
CA GLY A 87 6.74 -0.36 9.01
C GLY A 87 7.17 0.40 10.27
N LEU A 88 6.85 1.69 10.35
CA LEU A 88 7.08 2.51 11.55
C LEU A 88 6.38 1.92 12.78
N ALA A 89 5.13 1.51 12.64
CA ALA A 89 4.37 0.91 13.73
C ALA A 89 4.98 -0.41 14.21
N ARG A 90 5.36 -1.29 13.25
CA ARG A 90 6.03 -2.55 13.53
C ARG A 90 7.37 -2.36 14.25
N HIS A 91 8.15 -1.34 13.87
CA HIS A 91 9.41 -1.05 14.55
C HIS A 91 9.22 -0.36 15.92
N GLY A 92 7.98 -0.05 16.32
CA GLY A 92 7.68 0.59 17.59
C GLY A 92 7.96 2.10 17.59
N ALA A 93 8.07 2.73 16.41
CA ALA A 93 8.20 4.18 16.32
C ALA A 93 6.88 4.88 16.64
N ILE A 94 5.76 4.27 16.22
CA ILE A 94 4.41 4.80 16.43
C ILE A 94 3.45 3.73 16.93
N GLN A 95 2.42 4.15 17.65
CA GLN A 95 1.22 3.38 17.94
C GLN A 95 0.02 4.05 17.27
N ILE A 96 -0.98 3.25 16.94
CA ILE A 96 -2.20 3.74 16.30
C ILE A 96 -3.39 3.37 17.18
N HIS A 97 -4.10 4.39 17.65
CA HIS A 97 -5.28 4.24 18.49
C HIS A 97 -6.53 4.53 17.66
N GLU A 98 -7.47 3.59 17.65
CA GLU A 98 -8.81 3.81 17.16
C GLU A 98 -9.59 4.63 18.19
N ILE A 99 -10.24 5.71 17.77
CA ILE A 99 -11.07 6.53 18.64
C ILE A 99 -12.49 6.60 18.07
N GLN A 100 -13.49 6.47 18.96
CA GLN A 100 -14.88 6.63 18.59
C GLN A 100 -15.22 8.13 18.58
N SER A 101 -15.60 8.69 17.41
CA SER A 101 -16.07 10.07 17.35
C SER A 101 -17.40 10.22 18.10
N GLU A 102 -17.58 11.33 18.83
CA GLU A 102 -18.83 11.65 19.51
C GLU A 102 -20.05 11.59 18.56
N PRO A 103 -21.24 11.20 19.05
CA PRO A 103 -22.43 10.92 18.25
C PRO A 103 -23.11 12.21 17.76
N ARG A 104 -22.43 12.98 16.89
CA ARG A 104 -23.01 14.18 16.27
C ARG A 104 -23.74 13.87 14.95
N SER A 105 -23.65 12.64 14.44
CA SER A 105 -24.35 12.19 13.22
C SER A 105 -24.81 10.73 13.31
N ARG A 106 -25.80 10.32 12.50
CA ARG A 106 -26.43 8.98 12.51
C ARG A 106 -25.50 7.80 12.16
N ARG A 107 -24.20 8.04 11.99
CA ARG A 107 -23.14 7.03 11.91
C ARG A 107 -22.01 7.50 12.81
N ALA A 108 -21.64 6.72 13.81
CA ALA A 108 -20.36 6.91 14.49
C ALA A 108 -19.27 6.85 13.41
N ARG A 109 -18.44 7.89 13.32
CA ARG A 109 -17.23 7.81 12.50
C ARG A 109 -16.14 7.24 13.40
N VAL A 110 -15.44 6.24 12.88
CA VAL A 110 -14.21 5.76 13.49
C VAL A 110 -13.10 6.71 13.04
N GLU A 111 -12.32 7.20 13.98
CA GLU A 111 -11.15 8.03 13.74
C GLU A 111 -9.90 7.32 14.24
N TYR A 112 -8.73 7.74 13.76
CA TYR A 112 -7.45 7.15 14.14
C TYR A 112 -6.51 8.24 14.63
N GLU A 113 -5.92 8.02 15.79
CA GLU A 113 -4.88 8.85 16.40
C GLU A 113 -3.54 8.13 16.32
N LEU A 114 -2.50 8.82 15.87
CA LEU A 114 -1.14 8.30 15.84
C LEU A 114 -0.37 8.89 17.02
N GLU A 115 0.21 8.03 17.84
CA GLU A 115 1.13 8.38 18.91
C GLU A 115 2.56 8.04 18.52
N VAL A 116 3.49 8.98 18.69
CA VAL A 116 4.93 8.69 18.58
C VAL A 116 5.41 8.05 19.88
N VAL A 117 5.88 6.81 19.82
CA VAL A 117 6.39 6.10 21.00
C VAL A 117 7.90 6.27 21.10
N ASN A 118 8.61 5.98 20.02
CA ASN A 118 10.06 6.10 19.96
C ASN A 118 10.52 6.61 18.59
N PRO A 119 10.80 7.92 18.44
CA PRO A 119 11.21 8.48 17.15
C PRO A 119 12.56 7.92 16.64
N ALA A 120 13.37 7.32 17.51
CA ALA A 120 14.64 6.68 17.12
C ALA A 120 14.46 5.24 16.60
N ALA A 121 13.29 4.63 16.77
CA ALA A 121 12.98 3.26 16.32
C ALA A 121 12.64 3.22 14.81
N THR A 122 13.49 3.85 14.00
CA THR A 122 13.33 3.96 12.55
C THR A 122 14.52 3.34 11.85
N GLU A 123 14.29 2.27 11.10
CA GLU A 123 15.35 1.46 10.49
C GLU A 123 15.89 2.14 9.22
N SER A 124 15.00 2.75 8.43
CA SER A 124 15.34 3.32 7.12
C SER A 124 15.31 4.85 7.09
N ARG A 125 15.99 5.44 6.09
CA ARG A 125 15.90 6.89 5.82
C ARG A 125 14.47 7.28 5.48
N LEU A 126 13.82 6.46 4.67
CA LEU A 126 12.41 6.62 4.28
C LEU A 126 11.48 6.72 5.50
N GLU A 127 11.62 5.81 6.46
CA GLU A 127 10.83 5.83 7.70
C GLU A 127 11.05 7.12 8.51
N ARG A 128 12.30 7.56 8.65
CA ARG A 128 12.63 8.82 9.33
C ARG A 128 12.00 10.02 8.65
N ASP A 129 12.07 10.08 7.33
CA ASP A 129 11.59 11.23 6.56
C ASP A 129 10.05 11.24 6.51
N LEU A 130 9.40 10.08 6.43
CA LEU A 130 7.94 9.94 6.59
C LEU A 130 7.48 10.41 7.98
N LEU A 131 8.14 9.96 9.05
CA LEU A 131 7.78 10.35 10.41
C LEU A 131 7.88 11.86 10.61
N LYS A 132 8.96 12.49 10.13
CA LYS A 132 9.12 13.96 10.18
C LYS A 132 8.05 14.70 9.37
N ALA A 133 7.67 14.16 8.21
CA ALA A 133 6.65 14.76 7.36
C ALA A 133 5.26 14.75 8.03
N LEU A 134 4.89 13.63 8.68
CA LEU A 134 3.61 13.49 9.38
C LEU A 134 3.51 14.43 10.59
N PHE A 135 4.59 14.55 11.37
CA PHE A 135 4.63 15.34 12.61
C PHE A 135 5.20 16.76 12.45
N ALA A 136 5.40 17.22 11.20
CA ALA A 136 5.85 18.58 10.86
C ALA A 136 7.18 19.01 11.52
N GLY A 137 8.18 18.12 11.56
CA GLY A 137 9.50 18.47 12.09
C GLY A 137 10.18 17.33 12.82
N ALA A 138 10.75 17.62 13.99
CA ALA A 138 11.37 16.63 14.86
C ALA A 138 10.32 16.08 15.85
N PRO A 139 9.77 14.87 15.61
CA PRO A 139 8.76 14.29 16.48
C PRO A 139 9.35 13.95 17.86
N GLU A 140 8.57 14.20 18.91
CA GLU A 140 8.92 13.85 20.29
C GLU A 140 8.08 12.65 20.76
N ALA A 141 8.64 11.84 21.67
CA ALA A 141 7.90 10.73 22.26
C ALA A 141 6.68 11.25 23.06
N GLY A 142 5.54 10.59 22.91
CA GLY A 142 4.25 10.99 23.45
C GLY A 142 3.48 12.01 22.60
N GLN A 143 4.05 12.49 21.48
CA GLN A 143 3.34 13.37 20.56
C GLN A 143 2.20 12.60 19.88
N ARG A 144 0.97 13.12 19.99
CA ARG A 144 -0.23 12.56 19.37
C ARG A 144 -0.78 13.48 18.30
N ALA A 145 -1.26 12.91 17.20
CA ALA A 145 -1.96 13.65 16.15
C ALA A 145 -2.96 12.76 15.43
N LEU A 146 -4.10 13.35 15.08
CA LEU A 146 -5.14 12.64 14.35
C LEU A 146 -4.72 12.43 12.89
N LEU A 147 -4.98 11.22 12.37
CA LEU A 147 -4.63 10.85 11.00
C LEU A 147 -5.28 11.80 9.98
N ARG A 148 -6.50 12.28 10.24
CA ARG A 148 -7.19 13.26 9.39
C ARG A 148 -6.45 14.59 9.27
N ASP A 149 -5.79 15.03 10.35
CA ASP A 149 -5.11 16.33 10.41
C ASP A 149 -3.73 16.25 9.72
N MET A 150 -3.20 15.03 9.60
CA MET A 150 -1.97 14.76 8.85
C MET A 150 -2.16 14.85 7.35
N LYS A 151 -3.38 14.69 6.82
CA LYS A 151 -3.66 14.73 5.38
C LYS A 151 -3.04 15.95 4.70
N GLY A 152 -3.35 17.15 5.18
CA GLY A 152 -2.84 18.37 4.55
C GLY A 152 -1.32 18.52 4.62
N ARG A 153 -0.67 17.92 5.63
CA ARG A 153 0.80 17.90 5.76
C ARG A 153 1.42 16.88 4.81
N PHE A 154 0.79 15.71 4.70
CA PHE A 154 1.18 14.68 3.76
C PHE A 154 1.05 15.19 2.32
N ASP A 155 -0.07 15.78 1.94
CA ASP A 155 -0.29 16.34 0.60
C ASP A 155 0.80 17.36 0.23
N ALA A 156 1.25 18.16 1.20
CA ALA A 156 2.33 19.13 1.00
C ALA A 156 3.72 18.49 0.81
N GLN A 157 3.92 17.25 1.28
CA GLN A 157 5.20 16.52 1.26
C GLN A 157 5.18 15.26 0.38
N GLU A 158 4.05 14.91 -0.21
CA GLU A 158 3.82 13.66 -0.95
C GLU A 158 4.90 13.42 -2.00
N ARG A 159 5.21 14.45 -2.78
CA ARG A 159 6.25 14.39 -3.82
C ARG A 159 7.63 14.05 -3.25
N TYR A 160 7.97 14.55 -2.06
CA TYR A 160 9.25 14.25 -1.42
C TYR A 160 9.28 12.81 -0.89
N ILE A 161 8.18 12.35 -0.28
CA ILE A 161 8.05 10.97 0.23
C ILE A 161 8.14 9.96 -0.92
N LYS A 162 7.42 10.19 -2.02
CA LYS A 162 7.50 9.36 -3.23
C LYS A 162 8.90 9.41 -3.86
N ALA A 163 9.55 10.57 -3.87
CA ALA A 163 10.94 10.67 -4.32
C ALA A 163 11.90 9.87 -3.43
N ASP A 164 11.69 9.86 -2.12
CA ASP A 164 12.51 9.07 -1.18
C ASP A 164 12.34 7.56 -1.38
N LEU A 165 11.13 7.08 -1.70
CA LEU A 165 10.89 5.68 -2.11
C LEU A 165 11.76 5.32 -3.33
N TYR A 166 11.75 6.15 -4.36
CA TYR A 166 12.59 5.90 -5.54
C TYR A 166 14.08 6.04 -5.23
N GLN A 167 14.46 6.97 -4.36
CA GLN A 167 15.86 7.19 -3.98
C GLN A 167 16.42 5.98 -3.23
N GLU A 168 15.64 5.37 -2.34
CA GLU A 168 16.01 4.13 -1.64
C GLU A 168 16.36 3.02 -2.65
N LEU A 169 15.60 2.89 -3.74
CA LEU A 169 15.87 1.92 -4.80
C LEU A 169 17.12 2.24 -5.64
N VAL A 170 17.42 3.52 -5.83
CA VAL A 170 18.64 3.97 -6.52
C VAL A 170 19.87 3.77 -5.64
N ASP A 171 19.80 4.11 -4.36
CA ASP A 171 20.88 3.98 -3.39
C ASP A 171 21.29 2.50 -3.22
N ARG A 172 20.31 1.60 -3.24
CA ARG A 172 20.49 0.13 -3.27
C ARG A 172 20.89 -0.44 -4.63
N LYS A 173 21.08 0.42 -5.64
CA LYS A 173 21.50 0.08 -7.02
C LYS A 173 20.50 -0.83 -7.74
N TYR A 174 19.22 -0.82 -7.37
CA TYR A 174 18.16 -1.52 -8.10
C TYR A 174 17.80 -0.79 -9.40
N PHE A 175 17.92 0.53 -9.40
CA PHE A 175 17.81 1.37 -10.59
C PHE A 175 19.06 2.23 -10.74
N THR A 176 19.42 2.56 -11.99
CA THR A 176 20.51 3.51 -12.27
C THR A 176 20.11 4.96 -12.05
N ARG A 177 18.81 5.26 -12.21
CA ARG A 177 18.16 6.56 -12.01
C ARG A 177 16.76 6.29 -11.49
N SER A 178 16.17 7.27 -10.82
CA SER A 178 14.80 7.10 -10.34
C SER A 178 13.85 6.78 -11.52
N PRO A 179 12.90 5.84 -11.34
CA PRO A 179 11.86 5.56 -12.33
C PRO A 179 11.09 6.82 -12.72
N GLU A 180 10.81 7.71 -11.77
CA GLU A 180 10.12 8.98 -12.02
C GLU A 180 10.93 9.93 -12.92
N ASP A 181 12.23 10.13 -12.65
CA ASP A 181 13.07 10.99 -13.48
C ASP A 181 13.22 10.44 -14.89
N THR A 182 13.31 9.12 -15.03
CA THR A 182 13.35 8.44 -16.32
C THR A 182 12.06 8.72 -17.09
N ARG A 183 10.89 8.50 -16.48
CA ARG A 183 9.58 8.84 -17.09
C ARG A 183 9.50 10.32 -17.43
N ALA A 184 9.91 11.22 -16.53
CA ALA A 184 9.86 12.66 -16.73
C ALA A 184 10.77 13.13 -17.88
N ALA A 185 11.95 12.53 -18.05
CA ALA A 185 12.83 12.80 -19.18
C ALA A 185 12.17 12.40 -20.50
N TRP A 186 11.60 11.19 -20.57
CA TRP A 186 10.88 10.72 -21.77
C TRP A 186 9.62 11.53 -22.06
N ARG A 187 8.85 11.91 -21.04
CA ARG A 187 7.69 12.82 -21.20
C ARG A 187 8.10 14.18 -21.75
N ARG A 188 9.16 14.78 -21.21
CA ARG A 188 9.68 16.08 -21.70
C ARG A 188 10.16 15.98 -23.14
N LEU A 189 10.94 14.96 -23.48
CA LEU A 189 11.40 14.74 -24.85
C LEU A 189 10.21 14.60 -25.81
N SER A 190 9.19 13.83 -25.39
CA SER A 190 8.01 13.60 -26.22
C SER A 190 7.15 14.86 -26.37
N TRP A 191 7.05 15.67 -25.33
CA TRP A 191 6.38 16.97 -25.38
C TRP A 191 7.08 17.93 -26.34
N PHE A 192 8.40 18.08 -26.24
CA PHE A 192 9.16 18.92 -27.17
C PHE A 192 9.06 18.41 -28.62
N GLY A 193 9.08 17.09 -28.80
CA GLY A 193 8.87 16.46 -30.09
C GLY A 193 7.49 16.73 -30.68
N LEU A 194 6.44 16.64 -29.86
CA LEU A 194 5.06 16.94 -30.25
C LEU A 194 4.92 18.41 -30.67
N VAL A 195 5.33 19.34 -29.81
CA VAL A 195 5.26 20.79 -30.10
C VAL A 195 6.10 21.13 -31.33
N GLY A 196 7.32 20.60 -31.43
CA GLY A 196 8.20 20.79 -32.58
C GLY A 196 7.60 20.29 -33.89
N SER A 197 6.90 19.14 -33.85
CA SER A 197 6.23 18.57 -35.03
C SER A 197 5.08 19.47 -35.51
N ILE A 198 4.28 20.00 -34.59
CA ILE A 198 3.18 20.92 -34.92
C ILE A 198 3.73 22.23 -35.51
N VAL A 199 4.73 22.85 -34.85
CA VAL A 199 5.33 24.10 -35.32
C VAL A 199 5.95 23.93 -36.69
N LEU A 200 6.73 22.85 -36.90
CA LEU A 200 7.33 22.55 -38.18
C LEU A 200 6.26 22.32 -39.25
N GLY A 201 5.21 21.55 -38.92
CA GLY A 201 4.09 21.30 -39.82
C GLY A 201 3.37 22.56 -40.28
N VAL A 202 3.13 23.51 -39.36
CA VAL A 202 2.54 24.82 -39.68
C VAL A 202 3.46 25.62 -40.60
N ILE A 203 4.77 25.66 -40.31
CA ILE A 203 5.74 26.38 -41.16
C ILE A 203 5.76 25.79 -42.58
N VAL A 204 5.83 24.46 -42.71
CA VAL A 204 5.83 23.78 -44.01
C VAL A 204 4.51 24.04 -44.75
N TRP A 205 3.39 24.03 -44.03
CA TRP A 205 2.08 24.36 -44.61
C TRP A 205 2.03 25.78 -45.20
N GLN A 206 2.62 26.79 -44.52
CA GLN A 206 2.63 28.17 -45.01
C GLN A 206 3.41 28.37 -46.32
N VAL A 207 4.38 27.50 -46.62
CA VAL A 207 5.24 27.61 -47.82
C VAL A 207 4.92 26.58 -48.89
N THR A 208 4.01 25.65 -48.62
CA THR A 208 3.56 24.62 -49.57
C THR A 208 2.04 24.62 -49.69
N ASP A 209 1.36 23.56 -49.22
CA ASP A 209 -0.08 23.40 -49.25
C ASP A 209 -0.56 22.46 -48.12
N ALA A 210 -1.87 22.17 -48.11
CA ALA A 210 -2.49 21.37 -47.06
C ALA A 210 -1.98 19.91 -46.97
N PHE A 211 -1.35 19.35 -48.01
CA PHE A 211 -0.80 17.98 -47.95
C PHE A 211 0.40 17.89 -46.98
N ALA A 212 1.06 19.00 -46.68
CA ALA A 212 2.10 19.06 -45.64
C ALA A 212 1.60 18.68 -44.24
N LEU A 213 0.28 18.76 -44.01
CA LEU A 213 -0.32 18.35 -42.73
C LEU A 213 -0.33 16.82 -42.56
N LEU A 214 -0.27 16.03 -43.63
CA LEU A 214 -0.27 14.56 -43.55
C LEU A 214 0.93 14.01 -42.76
N PRO A 215 2.20 14.29 -43.13
CA PRO A 215 3.35 13.85 -42.33
C PRO A 215 3.37 14.49 -40.94
N THR A 216 2.82 15.71 -40.79
CA THR A 216 2.69 16.38 -39.49
C THR A 216 1.81 15.57 -38.53
N VAL A 217 0.63 15.12 -38.99
CA VAL A 217 -0.27 14.28 -38.21
C VAL A 217 0.41 12.97 -37.84
N ALA A 218 1.11 12.32 -38.78
CA ALA A 218 1.87 11.11 -38.47
C ALA A 218 2.94 11.34 -37.39
N ALA A 219 3.71 12.41 -37.48
CA ALA A 219 4.71 12.76 -36.47
C ALA A 219 4.08 13.00 -35.10
N VAL A 220 2.97 13.73 -35.04
CA VAL A 220 2.21 13.95 -33.78
C VAL A 220 1.75 12.62 -33.18
N LEU A 221 1.21 11.71 -33.99
CA LEU A 221 0.79 10.39 -33.52
C LEU A 221 1.96 9.57 -32.95
N VAL A 222 3.13 9.62 -33.58
CA VAL A 222 4.34 8.95 -33.08
C VAL A 222 4.78 9.53 -31.73
N TRP A 223 4.74 10.85 -31.56
CA TRP A 223 5.08 11.49 -30.28
C TRP A 223 4.05 11.22 -29.18
N ILE A 224 2.76 11.12 -29.52
CA ILE A 224 1.72 10.68 -28.58
C ILE A 224 1.95 9.22 -28.16
N ALA A 225 2.28 8.35 -29.11
CA ALA A 225 2.63 6.96 -28.81
C ALA A 225 3.87 6.88 -27.90
N MET A 226 4.88 7.72 -28.13
CA MET A 226 6.05 7.86 -27.27
C MET A 226 5.68 8.35 -25.86
N LEU A 227 4.79 9.33 -25.72
CA LEU A 227 4.27 9.80 -24.43
C LEU A 227 3.62 8.64 -23.65
N ARG A 228 2.81 7.82 -24.32
CA ARG A 228 2.20 6.63 -23.67
C ARG A 228 3.25 5.58 -23.31
N MET A 229 4.21 5.31 -24.18
CA MET A 229 5.29 4.36 -23.95
C MET A 229 6.23 4.78 -22.81
N SER A 230 6.34 6.09 -22.52
CA SER A 230 7.20 6.61 -21.45
C SER A 230 6.94 5.97 -20.08
N LYS A 231 5.71 5.49 -19.83
CA LYS A 231 5.32 4.80 -18.58
C LYS A 231 6.11 3.49 -18.35
N SER A 232 6.55 2.84 -19.43
CA SER A 232 7.26 1.54 -19.43
C SER A 232 8.74 1.64 -19.80
N MET A 233 9.32 2.85 -19.70
CA MET A 233 10.73 3.10 -20.01
C MET A 233 11.71 3.00 -18.84
N PRO A 234 11.33 3.11 -17.55
CA PRO A 234 12.25 2.77 -16.47
C PRO A 234 12.80 1.36 -16.64
N GLN A 235 14.08 1.19 -16.34
CA GLN A 235 14.78 -0.06 -16.50
C GLN A 235 15.52 -0.40 -15.21
N LYS A 236 15.30 -1.62 -14.70
CA LYS A 236 16.05 -2.13 -13.55
C LYS A 236 17.48 -2.46 -13.94
N THR A 237 18.40 -2.33 -13.00
CA THR A 237 19.74 -2.91 -13.15
C THR A 237 19.64 -4.44 -13.12
N ARG A 238 20.72 -5.16 -13.48
CA ARG A 238 20.76 -6.61 -13.31
C ARG A 238 20.49 -7.03 -11.86
N HIS A 239 21.13 -6.33 -10.90
CA HIS A 239 20.89 -6.51 -9.47
C HIS A 239 19.43 -6.23 -9.09
N GLY A 240 18.85 -5.14 -9.58
CA GLY A 240 17.45 -4.79 -9.35
C GLY A 240 16.45 -5.79 -9.93
N ALA A 241 16.72 -6.32 -11.11
CA ALA A 241 15.88 -7.34 -11.71
C ALA A 241 15.94 -8.67 -10.94
N GLU A 242 17.13 -9.07 -10.48
CA GLU A 242 17.34 -10.26 -9.64
C GLU A 242 16.64 -10.10 -8.27
N SER A 243 16.82 -8.97 -7.58
CA SER A 243 16.12 -8.67 -6.32
C SER A 243 14.61 -8.59 -6.52
N ALA A 244 14.13 -7.91 -7.56
CA ALA A 244 12.69 -7.86 -7.87
C ALA A 244 12.12 -9.27 -8.11
N ALA A 245 12.86 -10.20 -8.70
CA ALA A 245 12.40 -11.58 -8.84
C ALA A 245 12.34 -12.35 -7.52
N ARG A 246 13.31 -12.14 -6.61
CA ARG A 246 13.24 -12.69 -5.25
C ARG A 246 12.06 -12.11 -4.47
N TRP A 247 11.83 -10.81 -4.59
CA TRP A 247 10.67 -10.13 -3.99
C TRP A 247 9.34 -10.62 -4.57
N ARG A 248 9.27 -10.94 -5.87
CA ARG A 248 8.11 -11.61 -6.46
C ARG A 248 7.91 -13.02 -5.90
N ALA A 249 8.97 -13.79 -5.69
CA ALA A 249 8.88 -15.12 -5.09
C ALA A 249 8.39 -15.05 -3.63
N PHE A 250 8.86 -14.07 -2.86
CA PHE A 250 8.35 -13.79 -1.51
C PHE A 250 6.87 -13.37 -1.53
N ARG A 251 6.48 -12.49 -2.46
CA ARG A 251 5.06 -12.17 -2.69
C ARG A 251 4.25 -13.43 -2.96
N THR A 252 4.69 -14.32 -3.85
CA THR A 252 4.02 -15.59 -4.15
C THR A 252 3.88 -16.48 -2.91
N TYR A 253 4.91 -16.55 -2.06
CA TYR A 253 4.82 -17.25 -0.78
C TYR A 253 3.74 -16.65 0.12
N LEU A 254 3.73 -15.33 0.33
CA LEU A 254 2.69 -14.65 1.12
C LEU A 254 1.27 -14.82 0.53
N GLN A 255 1.14 -15.09 -0.77
CA GLN A 255 -0.14 -15.44 -1.40
C GLN A 255 -0.59 -16.87 -1.09
N SER A 256 0.35 -17.77 -0.79
CA SER A 256 0.11 -19.20 -0.58
C SER A 256 -0.06 -19.60 0.89
N ILE A 257 0.48 -18.78 1.81
CA ILE A 257 0.49 -19.02 3.26
C ILE A 257 -0.91 -19.07 3.88
N GLU A 258 -1.87 -18.39 3.24
CA GLU A 258 -3.30 -18.35 3.61
C GLU A 258 -3.95 -19.74 3.71
N LYS A 259 -3.33 -20.78 3.12
CA LYS A 259 -3.92 -22.12 3.02
C LYS A 259 -3.33 -23.17 3.98
N HIS A 260 -2.22 -22.92 4.67
CA HIS A 260 -1.43 -24.03 5.23
C HIS A 260 -0.75 -23.82 6.61
N GLU A 261 -0.89 -22.68 7.28
CA GLU A 261 -0.14 -22.43 8.53
C GLU A 261 -1.01 -22.47 9.81
N ASP A 262 -0.43 -23.00 10.90
CA ASP A 262 -1.06 -23.12 12.22
C ASP A 262 -1.33 -21.73 12.84
N LEU A 263 -2.37 -21.61 13.68
CA LEU A 263 -2.88 -20.33 14.21
C LEU A 263 -1.83 -19.47 14.95
N VAL A 264 -0.88 -20.09 15.65
CA VAL A 264 0.16 -19.38 16.41
C VAL A 264 1.25 -18.84 15.48
N GLU A 265 1.64 -19.63 14.48
CA GLU A 265 2.61 -19.22 13.47
C GLU A 265 2.00 -18.12 12.58
N ALA A 266 0.73 -18.29 12.22
CA ALA A 266 -0.08 -17.30 11.52
C ALA A 266 -0.04 -15.94 12.25
N ARG A 267 -0.22 -15.88 13.58
CA ARG A 267 -0.15 -14.62 14.33
C ARG A 267 1.20 -13.91 14.23
N ALA A 268 2.30 -14.64 14.37
CA ALA A 268 3.65 -14.07 14.25
C ALA A 268 3.94 -13.58 12.83
N LEU A 269 3.44 -14.28 11.82
CA LEU A 269 3.54 -13.90 10.43
C LEU A 269 2.68 -12.67 10.10
N PHE A 270 1.50 -12.56 10.73
CA PHE A 270 0.61 -11.43 10.54
C PHE A 270 1.30 -10.13 10.93
N ASP A 271 1.77 -10.05 12.18
CA ASP A 271 2.45 -8.86 12.71
C ASP A 271 3.72 -8.54 11.91
N ARG A 272 4.48 -9.56 11.53
CA ARG A 272 5.74 -9.38 10.80
C ARG A 272 5.55 -8.92 9.36
N TYR A 273 4.56 -9.45 8.65
CA TYR A 273 4.44 -9.30 7.19
C TYR A 273 3.22 -8.50 6.72
N LEU A 274 2.36 -7.99 7.62
CA LEU A 274 1.23 -7.15 7.24
C LEU A 274 1.67 -5.93 6.41
N SER A 275 2.74 -5.26 6.81
CA SER A 275 3.29 -4.11 6.07
C SER A 275 3.69 -4.49 4.64
N TYR A 276 4.33 -5.65 4.44
CA TYR A 276 4.64 -6.15 3.09
C TYR A 276 3.39 -6.60 2.31
N ALA A 277 2.42 -7.22 2.98
CA ALA A 277 1.16 -7.61 2.35
C ALA A 277 0.40 -6.39 1.82
N VAL A 278 0.41 -5.29 2.58
CA VAL A 278 -0.08 -3.99 2.13
C VAL A 278 0.76 -3.48 0.98
N ALA A 279 2.10 -3.47 1.03
CA ALA A 279 2.92 -3.02 -0.11
C ALA A 279 2.65 -3.80 -1.42
N PHE A 280 2.20 -5.06 -1.32
CA PHE A 280 1.96 -5.92 -2.49
C PHE A 280 0.51 -5.96 -3.00
N GLY A 281 -0.40 -5.14 -2.44
CA GLY A 281 -1.80 -5.11 -2.88
C GLY A 281 -2.64 -6.28 -2.38
N MET A 282 -2.30 -6.86 -1.24
CA MET A 282 -2.92 -8.11 -0.75
C MET A 282 -3.68 -7.93 0.56
N GLU A 283 -3.81 -6.71 1.07
CA GLU A 283 -4.30 -6.37 2.39
C GLU A 283 -5.71 -6.90 2.67
N LYS A 284 -6.64 -6.77 1.71
CA LYS A 284 -8.03 -7.23 1.90
C LYS A 284 -8.11 -8.73 2.12
N ARG A 285 -7.37 -9.50 1.30
CA ARG A 285 -7.33 -10.95 1.40
C ARG A 285 -6.59 -11.40 2.65
N TRP A 286 -5.46 -10.76 2.96
CA TRP A 286 -4.70 -11.04 4.16
C TRP A 286 -5.54 -10.79 5.42
N MET A 287 -6.15 -9.61 5.57
CA MET A 287 -7.01 -9.32 6.72
C MET A 287 -8.17 -10.32 6.84
N ALA A 288 -8.80 -10.72 5.73
CA ALA A 288 -9.87 -11.72 5.74
C ALA A 288 -9.39 -13.10 6.22
N ALA A 289 -8.21 -13.53 5.76
CA ALA A 289 -7.60 -14.79 6.19
C ALA A 289 -7.30 -14.81 7.71
N PHE A 290 -6.76 -13.71 8.23
CA PHE A 290 -6.42 -13.60 9.65
C PHE A 290 -7.63 -13.43 10.56
N ALA A 291 -8.67 -12.73 10.09
CA ALA A 291 -9.96 -12.67 10.76
C ALA A 291 -10.59 -14.08 10.87
N ALA A 292 -10.52 -14.87 9.80
CA ALA A 292 -11.00 -16.25 9.80
C ALA A 292 -10.18 -17.18 10.72
N ALA A 293 -8.88 -16.91 10.86
CA ALA A 293 -7.97 -17.64 11.75
C ALA A 293 -8.10 -17.23 13.23
N GLY A 294 -8.88 -16.20 13.57
CA GLY A 294 -9.04 -15.73 14.96
C GLY A 294 -7.78 -15.14 15.57
N VAL A 295 -6.90 -14.56 14.75
CA VAL A 295 -5.68 -13.90 15.19
C VAL A 295 -6.02 -12.51 15.73
N SER A 296 -5.52 -12.18 16.92
CA SER A 296 -5.71 -10.86 17.52
C SER A 296 -4.86 -9.77 16.83
N SER A 297 -5.23 -8.52 17.03
CA SER A 297 -4.62 -7.34 16.43
C SER A 297 -3.14 -7.23 16.79
N PRO A 298 -2.34 -6.59 15.91
CA PRO A 298 -0.95 -6.30 16.20
C PRO A 298 -0.80 -5.42 17.44
N GLY A 299 0.28 -5.59 18.22
CA GLY A 299 0.46 -4.87 19.48
C GLY A 299 0.64 -3.35 19.36
N TRP A 300 0.88 -2.84 18.14
CA TRP A 300 0.95 -1.42 17.84
C TRP A 300 -0.41 -0.81 17.45
N PHE A 301 -1.45 -1.62 17.26
CA PHE A 301 -2.81 -1.18 16.95
C PHE A 301 -3.73 -1.40 18.15
N ASP A 302 -4.23 -0.29 18.71
CA ASP A 302 -5.10 -0.28 19.87
C ASP A 302 -6.53 0.10 19.44
N SER A 303 -7.52 -0.75 19.75
CA SER A 303 -8.92 -0.52 19.40
C SER A 303 -9.84 -0.64 20.62
N PRO A 304 -10.63 0.40 20.96
CA PRO A 304 -11.54 0.38 22.12
C PRO A 304 -12.71 -0.59 22.01
N SER A 305 -13.05 -1.05 20.79
CA SER A 305 -14.10 -2.06 20.56
C SER A 305 -13.67 -3.45 21.02
N VAL A 306 -12.36 -3.67 21.11
CA VAL A 306 -11.76 -4.80 21.79
C VAL A 306 -11.64 -4.40 23.26
N GLY A 307 -12.43 -5.01 24.13
CA GLY A 307 -12.18 -4.93 25.57
C GLY A 307 -10.79 -5.51 25.84
N ASN A 308 -9.76 -4.66 25.83
CA ASN A 308 -8.39 -5.03 26.14
C ASN A 308 -8.34 -5.47 27.60
N GLY A 309 -8.53 -6.77 27.83
CA GLY A 309 -7.96 -7.45 28.97
C GLY A 309 -6.44 -7.40 28.81
N GLU A 310 -5.84 -6.33 29.37
CA GLU A 310 -4.46 -6.23 29.84
C GLU A 310 -3.44 -7.13 29.12
N ALA A 311 -3.00 -6.75 27.93
CA ALA A 311 -1.87 -7.42 27.28
C ALA A 311 -1.10 -6.51 26.30
N ALA A 312 -0.66 -5.33 26.76
CA ALA A 312 0.52 -4.67 26.20
C ALA A 312 0.99 -3.52 27.12
N GLY A 313 2.03 -3.78 27.92
CA GLY A 313 2.90 -2.71 28.43
C GLY A 313 2.86 -2.39 29.93
N ASP A 314 3.01 -3.37 30.82
CA ASP A 314 3.75 -3.14 32.07
C ASP A 314 4.61 -4.36 32.41
N VAL A 315 5.92 -4.25 32.15
CA VAL A 315 6.92 -5.23 32.54
C VAL A 315 7.31 -4.90 33.99
N GLY A 316 6.53 -5.39 34.97
CA GLY A 316 7.05 -5.56 36.33
C GLY A 316 6.11 -5.39 37.53
N GLY A 317 4.93 -4.76 37.43
CA GLY A 317 4.16 -4.35 38.63
C GLY A 317 2.85 -5.10 38.93
N THR A 318 2.15 -5.61 37.93
CA THR A 318 0.67 -5.80 38.02
C THR A 318 0.18 -7.18 38.49
N ILE A 319 1.06 -8.09 38.90
CA ILE A 319 0.64 -9.41 39.42
C ILE A 319 0.05 -9.30 40.85
N LEU A 320 0.39 -8.24 41.59
CA LEU A 320 -0.06 -8.09 42.98
C LEU A 320 -1.40 -7.34 43.10
N ASP A 321 -1.74 -6.47 42.15
CA ASP A 321 -2.89 -5.57 42.25
C ASP A 321 -4.22 -6.25 41.83
N THR A 322 -4.17 -7.13 40.83
CA THR A 322 -5.33 -7.90 40.34
C THR A 322 -5.85 -8.94 41.35
N MET A 323 -5.03 -9.37 42.32
CA MET A 323 -5.49 -10.22 43.41
C MET A 323 -6.28 -9.46 44.50
N GLN A 324 -6.10 -8.13 44.63
CA GLN A 324 -6.81 -7.33 45.63
C GLN A 324 -8.18 -6.83 45.15
N THR A 325 -8.37 -6.58 43.86
CA THR A 325 -9.61 -5.98 43.33
C THR A 325 -10.77 -6.98 43.21
N ALA A 326 -10.49 -8.28 43.08
CA ALA A 326 -11.51 -9.33 43.01
C ALA A 326 -12.25 -9.57 44.34
N TRP A 327 -11.79 -9.00 45.46
CA TRP A 327 -12.44 -9.13 46.78
C TRP A 327 -13.56 -8.09 47.03
N ILE A 328 -13.63 -7.00 46.24
CA ILE A 328 -14.42 -5.82 46.61
C ILE A 328 -15.81 -5.76 45.94
N PHE A 329 -16.02 -6.40 44.78
CA PHE A 329 -17.30 -6.30 44.05
C PHE A 329 -17.97 -7.67 43.85
N GLY A 330 -18.67 -8.14 44.88
CA GLY A 330 -19.43 -9.39 44.80
C GLY A 330 -20.48 -9.56 45.89
N HIS A 331 -21.38 -8.58 46.06
CA HIS A 331 -22.60 -8.74 46.88
C HIS A 331 -23.79 -8.12 46.15
N ILE A 332 -24.71 -8.95 45.63
CA ILE A 332 -26.18 -8.78 45.55
C ILE A 332 -26.78 -10.14 45.11
N GLY A 333 -27.76 -10.65 45.89
CA GLY A 333 -28.31 -12.02 45.87
C GLY A 333 -29.26 -12.37 44.71
N GLY A 334 -30.03 -13.46 44.73
CA GLY A 334 -30.24 -14.57 45.67
C GLY A 334 -31.32 -15.51 45.10
N GLY A 335 -31.45 -16.75 45.62
CA GLY A 335 -32.63 -17.59 45.37
C GLY A 335 -32.45 -19.11 45.37
N GLY A 336 -32.89 -19.77 46.46
CA GLY A 336 -33.72 -20.98 46.40
C GLY A 336 -33.09 -22.38 46.52
N GLY A 337 -33.58 -23.17 47.50
CA GLY A 337 -33.73 -24.63 47.37
C GLY A 337 -32.99 -25.48 48.41
N GLY A 338 -33.66 -25.83 49.52
CA GLY A 338 -33.16 -26.79 50.51
C GLY A 338 -33.40 -28.24 50.12
N VAL A 339 -32.52 -29.14 50.58
CA VAL A 339 -32.72 -30.59 50.59
C VAL A 339 -32.24 -31.14 51.94
N ASP A 340 -33.16 -31.72 52.71
CA ASP A 340 -32.88 -32.45 53.95
C ASP A 340 -32.32 -33.85 53.65
N LEU A 341 -31.26 -34.24 54.36
CA LEU A 341 -30.77 -35.62 54.43
C LEU A 341 -30.59 -36.05 55.90
N PRO A 342 -30.83 -37.34 56.23
CA PRO A 342 -30.94 -37.81 57.61
C PRO A 342 -29.60 -37.90 58.35
N ASN A 343 -29.68 -37.63 59.65
CA ASN A 343 -28.59 -37.57 60.62
C ASN A 343 -27.87 -38.91 60.80
N VAL A 344 -26.63 -39.02 60.31
CA VAL A 344 -25.69 -40.10 60.67
C VAL A 344 -24.50 -39.45 61.38
N GLY A 345 -24.35 -39.75 62.67
CA GLY A 345 -23.35 -39.14 63.53
C GLY A 345 -21.91 -39.48 63.10
N MET A 346 -21.13 -38.45 62.79
CA MET A 346 -19.68 -38.49 62.73
C MET A 346 -19.09 -37.39 63.65
N PRO A 347 -17.87 -37.58 64.18
CA PRO A 347 -17.22 -36.60 65.06
C PRO A 347 -16.89 -35.30 64.32
N ASN A 348 -17.04 -34.18 65.03
CA ASN A 348 -16.85 -32.83 64.51
C ASN A 348 -15.39 -32.59 64.10
N VAL A 349 -15.13 -32.55 62.79
CA VAL A 349 -13.86 -32.09 62.23
C VAL A 349 -14.17 -30.83 61.42
N ASP A 350 -13.79 -29.66 61.94
CA ASP A 350 -13.90 -28.39 61.24
C ASP A 350 -12.90 -28.36 60.07
N LEU A 351 -13.38 -28.75 58.89
CA LEU A 351 -12.75 -28.44 57.62
C LEU A 351 -13.33 -27.10 57.13
N PRO A 352 -12.51 -26.12 56.72
CA PRO A 352 -13.03 -24.98 55.98
C PRO A 352 -13.74 -25.48 54.72
N ASN A 353 -14.97 -25.00 54.50
CA ASN A 353 -15.79 -25.30 53.35
C ASN A 353 -15.12 -24.78 52.07
N VAL A 354 -14.26 -25.60 51.45
CA VAL A 354 -13.72 -25.33 50.13
C VAL A 354 -14.76 -25.82 49.12
N GLY A 355 -15.75 -24.97 48.85
CA GLY A 355 -16.64 -25.20 47.71
C GLY A 355 -15.79 -25.26 46.45
N MET A 356 -15.72 -26.43 45.81
CA MET A 356 -15.22 -26.50 44.45
C MET A 356 -16.16 -25.67 43.56
N PRO A 357 -15.65 -24.74 42.73
CA PRO A 357 -16.46 -24.10 41.72
C PRO A 357 -17.08 -25.19 40.84
N ASN A 358 -18.40 -25.16 40.70
CA ASN A 358 -19.09 -25.96 39.70
C ASN A 358 -18.60 -25.49 38.33
N LEU A 359 -17.80 -26.30 37.63
CA LEU A 359 -17.38 -26.10 36.24
C LEU A 359 -18.43 -26.60 35.23
N GLY A 360 -19.68 -26.80 35.68
CA GLY A 360 -20.83 -26.99 34.80
C GLY A 360 -21.39 -25.64 34.39
N ASP A 361 -21.37 -25.36 33.09
CA ASP A 361 -21.95 -24.18 32.42
C ASP A 361 -21.06 -22.92 32.37
N ALA A 362 -19.76 -23.08 32.10
CA ALA A 362 -19.09 -22.05 31.32
C ALA A 362 -19.77 -22.02 29.95
N ASP A 363 -20.50 -20.94 29.65
CA ASP A 363 -21.20 -20.74 28.39
C ASP A 363 -20.19 -20.61 27.24
N ILE A 364 -19.76 -21.77 26.71
CA ILE A 364 -18.82 -21.87 25.59
C ILE A 364 -19.40 -21.19 24.35
N GLN A 365 -20.74 -21.12 24.23
CA GLN A 365 -21.42 -20.44 23.13
C GLN A 365 -21.32 -18.91 23.29
N GLY A 366 -21.59 -18.37 24.48
CA GLY A 366 -21.38 -16.95 24.77
C GLY A 366 -19.92 -16.51 24.65
N MET A 367 -18.95 -17.35 25.06
CA MET A 367 -17.53 -17.10 24.82
C MET A 367 -17.16 -17.12 23.34
N ALA A 368 -17.70 -18.07 22.56
CA ALA A 368 -17.46 -18.14 21.12
C ALA A 368 -18.09 -16.94 20.38
N GLU A 369 -19.21 -16.42 20.87
CA GLU A 369 -19.91 -15.26 20.32
C GLU A 369 -19.20 -13.94 20.67
N VAL A 370 -18.65 -13.83 21.89
CA VAL A 370 -17.80 -12.69 22.30
C VAL A 370 -16.45 -12.70 21.58
N ILE A 371 -15.82 -13.88 21.45
CA ILE A 371 -14.57 -14.03 20.69
C ILE A 371 -14.83 -13.78 19.20
N GLY A 372 -15.89 -14.35 18.63
CA GLY A 372 -16.27 -14.17 17.24
C GLY A 372 -16.64 -12.72 16.90
N GLY A 373 -17.40 -12.06 17.76
CA GLY A 373 -17.76 -10.64 17.62
C GLY A 373 -16.55 -9.72 17.75
N GLY A 374 -15.70 -9.93 18.76
CA GLY A 374 -14.46 -9.17 18.93
C GLY A 374 -13.51 -9.31 17.74
N LEU A 375 -13.34 -10.53 17.20
CA LEU A 375 -12.52 -10.78 16.02
C LEU A 375 -13.07 -10.10 14.76
N GLN A 376 -14.40 -10.05 14.61
CA GLN A 376 -15.03 -9.37 13.49
C GLN A 376 -14.83 -7.85 13.59
N ASP A 377 -14.96 -7.28 14.78
CA ASP A 377 -14.75 -5.85 15.03
C ASP A 377 -13.28 -5.44 14.85
N MET A 378 -12.33 -6.31 15.21
CA MET A 378 -10.88 -6.11 15.00
C MET A 378 -10.51 -6.04 13.51
N SER A 379 -11.05 -6.98 12.72
CA SER A 379 -10.87 -6.96 11.27
C SER A 379 -11.48 -5.70 10.66
N GLY A 380 -12.59 -5.21 11.23
CA GLY A 380 -13.24 -3.97 10.86
C GLY A 380 -12.42 -2.72 11.18
N GLY A 381 -11.83 -2.64 12.37
CA GLY A 381 -10.98 -1.52 12.80
C GLY A 381 -9.70 -1.39 11.98
N LEU A 382 -8.98 -2.49 11.76
CA LEU A 382 -7.77 -2.47 10.93
C LEU A 382 -8.10 -2.21 9.44
N ALA A 383 -9.17 -2.83 8.91
CA ALA A 383 -9.61 -2.55 7.55
C ALA A 383 -10.05 -1.09 7.39
N GLY A 384 -10.73 -0.53 8.40
CA GLY A 384 -11.10 0.87 8.47
C GLY A 384 -9.88 1.79 8.55
N LEU A 385 -8.81 1.37 9.23
CA LEU A 385 -7.55 2.10 9.27
C LEU A 385 -6.91 2.13 7.89
N LEU A 386 -6.83 0.99 7.20
CA LEU A 386 -6.26 0.92 5.86
C LEU A 386 -7.10 1.66 4.83
N ASP A 387 -8.43 1.65 4.96
CA ASP A 387 -9.34 2.43 4.10
C ASP A 387 -9.27 3.92 4.41
N SER A 388 -9.12 4.31 5.68
CA SER A 388 -8.95 5.71 6.08
C SER A 388 -7.59 6.26 5.66
N ALA A 389 -6.51 5.52 5.94
CA ALA A 389 -5.17 5.84 5.46
C ALA A 389 -5.15 5.87 3.93
N GLY A 390 -5.64 4.80 3.30
CA GLY A 390 -5.82 4.67 1.86
C GLY A 390 -6.56 5.87 1.29
N GLY A 391 -7.77 6.19 1.75
CA GLY A 391 -8.57 7.32 1.26
C GLY A 391 -7.99 8.70 1.59
N ILE A 392 -7.28 8.85 2.71
CA ILE A 392 -6.53 10.08 3.03
C ILE A 392 -5.44 10.29 1.99
N PHE A 393 -4.75 9.22 1.61
CA PHE A 393 -3.67 9.27 0.63
C PHE A 393 -4.19 9.22 -0.82
N ASP A 394 -5.34 8.59 -1.12
CA ASP A 394 -5.89 8.31 -2.44
C ASP A 394 -6.87 9.37 -2.96
N SER A 395 -7.36 10.26 -2.10
CA SER A 395 -8.33 11.31 -2.50
C SER A 395 -7.75 12.46 -3.32
N ILE A 396 -6.74 12.18 -4.12
CA ILE A 396 -6.27 13.03 -5.22
C ILE A 396 -6.23 12.19 -6.51
N ASP A 397 -7.38 12.14 -7.17
CA ASP A 397 -7.52 11.72 -8.56
C ASP A 397 -6.58 12.58 -9.43
N PHE A 398 -5.59 11.95 -10.06
CA PHE A 398 -4.84 12.56 -11.14
C PHE A 398 -4.94 11.69 -12.39
N ASP A 399 -5.97 11.97 -13.18
CA ASP A 399 -5.95 11.77 -14.63
C ASP A 399 -4.70 12.48 -15.21
N PHE A 400 -3.65 11.70 -15.54
CA PHE A 400 -2.54 12.11 -16.41
C PHE A 400 -2.22 11.06 -17.50
#